data_AF-A0A537W247-F1
#
_entry.id   AF-A0A537W247-F1
#
_cell.length_a   1.000
_cell.length_b   1.000
_cell.length_c   1.000
_cell.angle_alpha   90.00
_cell.angle_beta   90.00
_cell.angle_gamma   90.00
#
_symmetry.space_group_name_H-M   'P 1'
#
loop_
_entity.id
_entity.type
_entity.pdbx_description
1 polymer ?
#
loop_
_entity_poly.entity_id
_entity_poly.type
_entity_poly.pdbx_seq_one_letter_code
_entity_poly.pdbx_strand_id
1 'polypeptide(L)'
;MSEPYPRPPGEQRSEQPHNIAAAIAEVSERATLLVHEEIELAKAEVTEKATKLVRGAVVGLAAGVFLVMALIFALVGCAWLLYYYLPGNDFTYFWGFFAMAVILILFGVLAGVVAAKVVKKSAPPVPNMAIEEARKIRETVSAHPDGSGDAASPAGAEG
;
A
#
# COMPACT_ATOMS: atom_id res chain seq x y z
N MET A 1 80.24 -37.80 -20.30
CA MET A 1 78.82 -37.85 -20.70
C MET A 1 78.02 -38.12 -19.43
N SER A 2 77.46 -37.08 -18.82
CA SER A 2 76.64 -37.16 -17.61
C SER A 2 75.20 -36.83 -18.01
N GLU A 3 74.34 -37.84 -18.05
CA GLU A 3 72.92 -37.65 -18.36
C GLU A 3 72.21 -36.83 -17.26
N PRO A 4 71.33 -35.88 -17.61
CA PRO A 4 70.50 -35.18 -16.64
C PRO A 4 69.50 -36.14 -15.99
N TYR A 5 69.47 -36.16 -14.66
CA TYR A 5 68.53 -36.91 -13.84
C TYR A 5 67.06 -36.53 -14.17
N PRO A 6 66.13 -37.51 -14.30
CA PRO A 6 64.73 -37.20 -14.57
C PRO A 6 64.07 -36.58 -13.33
N ARG A 7 63.44 -35.40 -13.51
CA ARG A 7 62.66 -34.74 -12.46
C ARG A 7 61.47 -35.63 -12.05
N PRO A 8 61.21 -35.82 -10.74
CA PRO A 8 60.07 -36.61 -10.28
C PRO A 8 58.73 -35.92 -10.61
N PRO A 9 57.69 -36.67 -11.01
CA PRO A 9 56.36 -36.11 -11.27
C PRO A 9 55.65 -35.87 -9.93
N GLY A 10 55.76 -34.65 -9.40
CA GLY A 10 55.21 -34.32 -8.07
C GLY A 10 54.57 -32.95 -7.89
N GLU A 11 54.80 -31.97 -8.76
CA GLU A 11 54.43 -30.56 -8.47
C GLU A 11 53.01 -30.12 -8.90
N GLN A 12 52.19 -30.98 -9.53
CA GLN A 12 50.87 -30.55 -10.04
C GLN A 12 49.73 -30.60 -9.00
N ARG A 13 49.95 -31.13 -7.79
CA ARG A 13 48.86 -31.40 -6.82
C ARG A 13 48.58 -30.23 -5.85
N SER A 14 49.45 -29.22 -5.79
CA SER A 14 49.33 -28.06 -4.90
C SER A 14 48.63 -26.85 -5.54
N GLU A 15 48.43 -26.81 -6.86
CA GLU A 15 47.78 -25.66 -7.54
C GLU A 15 46.25 -25.74 -7.55
N GLN A 16 45.66 -26.95 -7.57
CA GLN A 16 44.21 -27.15 -7.61
C GLN A 16 43.44 -26.57 -6.40
N PRO A 17 43.82 -26.81 -5.13
CA PRO A 17 43.09 -26.24 -4.00
C PRO A 17 43.16 -24.71 -3.93
N HIS A 18 44.26 -24.11 -4.42
CA HIS A 18 44.41 -22.65 -4.49
C HIS A 18 43.48 -22.03 -5.55
N ASN A 19 43.33 -22.70 -6.70
CA ASN A 19 42.45 -22.27 -7.78
C ASN A 19 40.95 -22.31 -7.41
N ILE A 20 40.52 -23.29 -6.61
CA ILE A 20 39.11 -23.37 -6.15
C ILE A 20 38.81 -22.25 -5.15
N ALA A 21 39.72 -21.97 -4.22
CA ALA A 21 39.57 -20.87 -3.27
C ALA A 21 39.50 -19.51 -3.98
N ALA A 22 40.33 -19.31 -5.01
CA ALA A 22 40.31 -18.11 -5.85
C ALA A 22 39.01 -17.97 -6.65
N ALA A 23 38.50 -19.05 -7.25
CA ALA A 23 37.24 -19.03 -7.99
C ALA A 23 36.02 -18.72 -7.10
N ILE A 24 35.99 -19.27 -5.88
CA ILE A 24 34.93 -18.96 -4.90
C ILE A 24 34.99 -17.49 -4.49
N ALA A 25 36.19 -16.94 -4.26
CA ALA A 25 36.37 -15.52 -3.96
C ALA A 25 35.87 -14.64 -5.12
N GLU A 26 36.21 -15.00 -6.36
CA GLU A 26 35.77 -14.28 -7.56
C GLU A 26 34.25 -14.31 -7.74
N VAL A 27 33.61 -15.47 -7.53
CA VAL A 27 32.15 -15.59 -7.58
C VAL A 27 31.49 -14.78 -6.47
N SER A 28 32.06 -14.78 -5.25
CA SER A 28 31.56 -13.97 -4.13
C SER A 28 31.65 -12.48 -4.41
N GLU A 29 32.75 -12.05 -5.04
CA GLU A 29 32.96 -10.64 -5.40
C GLU A 29 31.98 -10.21 -6.50
N ARG A 30 31.80 -11.04 -7.54
CA ARG A 30 30.80 -10.80 -8.59
C ARG A 30 29.37 -10.79 -8.04
N ALA A 31 29.03 -11.68 -7.11
CA ALA A 31 27.72 -11.71 -6.48
C ALA A 31 27.46 -10.44 -5.66
N THR A 32 28.48 -9.94 -4.94
CA THR A 32 28.40 -8.67 -4.19
C THR A 32 28.20 -7.49 -5.13
N LEU A 33 28.91 -7.49 -6.26
CA LEU A 33 28.79 -6.46 -7.29
C LEU A 33 27.38 -6.42 -7.89
N LEU A 34 26.80 -7.57 -8.24
CA LEU A 34 25.42 -7.66 -8.75
C LEU A 34 24.39 -7.12 -7.76
N VAL A 35 24.53 -7.44 -6.46
CA VAL A 35 23.61 -6.93 -5.42
C VAL A 35 23.70 -5.40 -5.35
N HIS A 36 24.90 -4.83 -5.43
CA HIS A 36 25.07 -3.38 -5.47
C HIS A 36 24.42 -2.75 -6.71
N GLU A 37 24.59 -3.36 -7.89
CA GLU A 37 23.98 -2.89 -9.14
C GLU A 37 22.45 -2.93 -9.09
N GLU A 38 21.85 -4.00 -8.57
CA GLU A 38 20.40 -4.12 -8.40
C GLU A 38 19.85 -3.08 -7.41
N ILE A 39 20.59 -2.79 -6.33
CA ILE A 39 20.24 -1.72 -5.39
C ILE A 39 20.32 -0.35 -6.08
N GLU A 40 21.38 -0.10 -6.85
CA GLU A 40 21.54 1.16 -7.59
C GLU A 40 20.45 1.35 -8.65
N LEU A 41 20.10 0.27 -9.37
CA LEU A 41 19.02 0.26 -10.34
C LEU A 41 17.67 0.51 -9.67
N ALA A 42 17.35 -0.23 -8.61
CA ALA A 42 16.11 -0.05 -7.85
C ALA A 42 16.02 1.35 -7.27
N LYS A 43 17.13 1.91 -6.76
CA LYS A 43 17.19 3.29 -6.29
C LYS A 43 16.95 4.29 -7.42
N ALA A 44 17.53 4.09 -8.59
CA ALA A 44 17.31 4.93 -9.75
C ALA A 44 15.84 4.89 -10.20
N GLU A 45 15.25 3.70 -10.31
CA GLU A 45 13.86 3.50 -10.73
C GLU A 45 12.87 4.12 -9.73
N VAL A 46 13.05 3.87 -8.43
CA VAL A 46 12.22 4.47 -7.39
C VAL A 46 12.34 5.99 -7.39
N THR A 47 13.55 6.53 -7.54
CA THR A 47 13.78 7.98 -7.60
C THR A 47 13.11 8.60 -8.82
N GLU A 48 13.22 7.97 -9.99
CA GLU A 48 12.57 8.43 -11.22
C GLU A 48 11.04 8.42 -11.07
N LYS A 49 10.47 7.30 -10.56
CA LYS A 49 9.03 7.17 -10.31
C LYS A 49 8.54 8.20 -9.30
N ALA A 50 9.25 8.38 -8.19
CA ALA A 50 8.92 9.38 -7.17
C ALA A 50 9.00 10.80 -7.75
N THR A 51 10.03 11.12 -8.54
CA THR A 51 10.18 12.44 -9.17
C THR A 51 9.04 12.71 -10.15
N LYS A 52 8.68 11.74 -10.99
CA LYS A 52 7.53 11.86 -11.91
C LYS A 52 6.22 12.05 -11.15
N LEU A 53 6.00 11.29 -10.08
CA LEU A 53 4.83 11.43 -9.23
C LEU A 53 4.76 12.82 -8.58
N VAL A 54 5.86 13.32 -8.02
CA VAL A 54 5.94 14.65 -7.40
C VAL A 54 5.67 15.75 -8.43
N ARG A 55 6.31 15.70 -9.60
CA ARG A 55 6.05 16.66 -10.67
C ARG A 55 4.60 16.62 -11.13
N GLY A 56 4.06 15.42 -11.34
CA GLY A 56 2.66 15.20 -11.69
C GLY A 56 1.71 15.75 -10.62
N ALA A 57 2.02 15.54 -9.34
CA ALA A 57 1.24 16.05 -8.22
C ALA A 57 1.25 17.59 -8.17
N VAL A 58 2.40 18.24 -8.37
CA VAL A 58 2.51 19.71 -8.39
C VAL A 58 1.66 20.30 -9.52
N VAL A 59 1.80 19.76 -10.75
CA VAL A 59 1.01 20.22 -11.90
C VAL A 59 -0.48 19.92 -11.69
N GLY A 60 -0.81 18.74 -11.17
CA GLY A 60 -2.18 18.33 -10.87
C GLY A 60 -2.83 19.23 -9.81
N LEU A 61 -2.11 19.58 -8.74
CA LEU A 61 -2.60 20.52 -7.73
C LEU A 61 -2.83 21.91 -8.32
N ALA A 62 -1.88 22.43 -9.11
CA ALA A 62 -2.04 23.72 -9.78
C ALA A 62 -3.26 23.73 -10.70
N ALA A 63 -3.40 22.72 -11.57
CA ALA A 63 -4.57 22.57 -12.45
C ALA A 63 -5.87 22.46 -11.65
N GLY A 64 -5.87 21.71 -10.54
CA GLY A 64 -7.00 21.60 -9.63
C GLY A 64 -7.43 22.95 -9.05
N VAL A 65 -6.48 23.79 -8.62
CA VAL A 65 -6.77 25.15 -8.13
C VAL A 65 -7.43 25.99 -9.22
N PHE A 66 -6.91 25.96 -10.44
CA PHE A 66 -7.50 26.71 -11.56
C PHE A 66 -8.91 26.23 -11.91
N LEU A 67 -9.16 24.91 -11.93
CA LEU A 67 -10.49 24.37 -12.20
C LEU A 67 -11.49 24.70 -11.09
N VAL A 68 -11.09 24.63 -9.83
CA VAL A 68 -11.94 25.04 -8.70
C VAL A 68 -12.25 26.54 -8.81
N MET A 69 -11.26 27.37 -9.12
CA MET A 69 -11.48 28.81 -9.29
C MET A 69 -12.40 29.12 -10.48
N ALA A 70 -12.20 28.44 -11.62
CA ALA A 70 -13.07 28.56 -12.78
C ALA A 70 -14.51 28.18 -12.46
N LEU A 71 -14.72 27.09 -11.69
CA LEU A 71 -16.04 26.68 -11.22
C LEU A 71 -16.69 27.74 -10.31
N ILE A 72 -15.93 28.34 -9.38
CA ILE A 72 -16.43 29.42 -8.52
C ILE A 72 -16.90 30.60 -9.36
N PHE A 73 -16.08 31.09 -10.30
CA PHE A 73 -16.45 32.21 -11.16
C PHE A 73 -17.64 31.87 -12.07
N ALA A 74 -17.73 30.64 -12.58
CA ALA A 74 -18.88 30.18 -13.34
C ALA A 74 -20.16 30.22 -12.51
N LEU A 75 -20.14 29.74 -11.26
CA LEU A 75 -21.30 29.76 -10.36
C LEU A 75 -21.72 31.19 -9.99
N VAL A 76 -20.74 32.08 -9.76
CA VAL A 76 -21.01 33.51 -9.55
C VAL A 76 -21.64 34.13 -10.80
N GLY A 77 -21.12 33.82 -11.99
CA GLY A 77 -21.69 34.25 -13.27
C GLY A 77 -23.12 33.75 -13.47
N CYS A 78 -23.40 32.48 -13.12
CA CYS A 78 -24.75 31.94 -13.12
C CYS A 78 -25.66 32.68 -12.14
N ALA A 79 -25.21 33.01 -10.93
CA ALA A 79 -25.99 33.79 -9.98
C ALA A 79 -26.36 35.18 -10.53
N TRP A 80 -25.41 35.87 -11.17
CA TRP A 80 -25.67 37.13 -11.88
C TRP A 80 -26.66 36.95 -13.03
N LEU A 81 -26.53 35.87 -13.81
CA LEU A 81 -27.44 35.56 -14.90
C LEU A 81 -28.85 35.27 -14.39
N LEU A 82 -28.99 34.54 -13.28
CA LEU A 82 -30.28 34.31 -12.64
C LEU A 82 -30.91 35.63 -12.19
N TYR A 83 -30.13 36.52 -11.56
CA TYR A 83 -30.62 37.85 -11.20
C TYR A 83 -31.15 38.61 -12.44
N TYR A 84 -30.43 38.59 -13.56
CA TYR A 84 -30.84 39.28 -14.78
C TYR A 84 -32.23 38.84 -15.30
N TYR A 85 -32.60 37.57 -15.09
CA TYR A 85 -33.89 37.03 -15.53
C TYR A 85 -34.99 37.05 -14.44
N LEU A 86 -34.62 37.30 -13.18
CA LEU A 86 -35.59 37.37 -12.09
C LEU A 86 -36.28 38.74 -12.06
N PRO A 87 -37.60 38.81 -11.83
CA PRO A 87 -38.28 40.08 -11.67
C PRO A 87 -37.79 40.78 -10.40
N GLY A 88 -37.39 42.05 -10.53
CA GLY A 88 -36.81 42.82 -9.44
C GLY A 88 -36.43 44.24 -9.86
N ASN A 89 -35.82 44.98 -8.94
CA ASN A 89 -35.18 46.27 -9.21
C ASN A 89 -33.66 46.16 -9.02
N ASP A 90 -32.93 47.24 -9.34
CA ASP A 90 -31.46 47.28 -9.29
C ASP A 90 -30.86 46.95 -7.92
N PHE A 91 -31.64 47.03 -6.84
CA PHE A 91 -31.22 46.72 -5.48
C PHE A 91 -31.51 45.28 -5.05
N THR A 92 -31.97 44.41 -5.96
CA THR A 92 -32.42 43.03 -5.64
C THR A 92 -31.51 41.91 -6.15
N TYR A 93 -30.25 42.23 -6.48
CA TYR A 93 -29.26 41.28 -7.02
C TYR A 93 -29.05 40.03 -6.18
N PHE A 94 -29.26 40.11 -4.86
CA PHE A 94 -29.13 38.98 -3.93
C PHE A 94 -30.03 37.78 -4.27
N TRP A 95 -31.17 37.99 -4.95
CA TRP A 95 -32.07 36.89 -5.32
C TRP A 95 -31.45 35.91 -6.31
N GLY A 96 -30.59 36.37 -7.22
CA GLY A 96 -29.86 35.49 -8.13
C GLY A 96 -28.92 34.55 -7.37
N PHE A 97 -28.24 35.07 -6.34
CA PHE A 97 -27.36 34.29 -5.48
C PHE A 97 -28.12 33.31 -4.59
N PHE A 98 -29.26 33.70 -4.02
CA PHE A 98 -30.09 32.78 -3.24
C PHE A 98 -30.71 31.68 -4.10
N ALA A 99 -31.16 31.99 -5.30
CA ALA A 99 -31.66 30.99 -6.23
C ALA A 99 -30.55 29.98 -6.62
N MET A 100 -29.35 30.48 -6.92
CA MET A 100 -28.18 29.62 -7.20
C MET A 100 -27.81 28.76 -5.97
N ALA A 101 -27.87 29.31 -4.76
CA ALA A 101 -27.62 28.56 -3.53
C ALA A 101 -28.63 27.41 -3.34
N VAL A 102 -29.92 27.65 -3.59
CA VAL A 102 -30.95 26.58 -3.54
C VAL A 102 -30.65 25.48 -4.56
N ILE A 103 -30.31 25.83 -5.80
CA ILE A 103 -29.94 24.85 -6.83
C ILE A 103 -28.73 24.01 -6.39
N LEU A 104 -27.70 24.64 -5.84
CA LEU A 104 -26.50 23.94 -5.33
C LEU A 104 -26.81 23.02 -4.15
N ILE A 105 -27.69 23.44 -3.23
CA ILE A 105 -28.16 22.59 -2.14
C ILE A 105 -28.89 21.36 -2.68
N LEU A 106 -29.77 21.53 -3.67
CA LEU A 106 -30.49 20.40 -4.29
C LEU A 106 -29.52 19.42 -4.94
N PHE A 107 -28.55 19.90 -5.71
CA PHE A 107 -27.51 19.04 -6.27
C PHE A 107 -26.64 18.39 -5.19
N GLY A 108 -26.30 19.11 -4.13
CA GLY A 108 -25.54 18.59 -2.99
C GLY A 108 -26.27 17.48 -2.26
N VAL A 109 -27.58 17.63 -2.01
CA VAL A 109 -28.43 16.58 -1.42
C VAL A 109 -28.50 15.36 -2.35
N LEU A 110 -28.73 15.57 -3.65
CA LEU A 110 -28.79 14.47 -4.61
C LEU A 110 -27.46 13.70 -4.67
N ALA A 111 -26.35 14.42 -4.82
CA ALA A 111 -25.01 13.84 -4.82
C ALA A 111 -24.71 13.11 -3.51
N GLY A 112 -25.08 13.70 -2.36
CA GLY A 112 -24.92 13.09 -1.04
C GLY A 112 -25.72 11.80 -0.88
N VAL A 113 -26.97 11.75 -1.38
CA VAL A 113 -27.78 10.53 -1.38
C VAL A 113 -27.18 9.45 -2.27
N VAL A 114 -26.68 9.81 -3.46
CA VAL A 114 -25.99 8.86 -4.36
C VAL A 114 -24.72 8.33 -3.69
N ALA A 115 -23.89 9.20 -3.13
CA ALA A 115 -22.67 8.82 -2.43
C ALA A 115 -22.98 7.88 -1.25
N ALA A 116 -23.98 8.21 -0.42
CA ALA A 116 -24.41 7.36 0.69
C ALA A 116 -24.88 5.97 0.22
N LYS A 117 -25.60 5.89 -0.91
CA LYS A 117 -26.02 4.62 -1.50
C LYS A 117 -24.84 3.80 -2.01
N VAL A 118 -23.87 4.43 -2.66
CA VAL A 118 -22.65 3.76 -3.13
C VAL A 118 -21.85 3.25 -1.93
N VAL A 119 -21.58 4.09 -0.93
CA VAL A 119 -20.85 3.69 0.29
C VAL A 119 -21.57 2.54 1.00
N LYS A 120 -22.89 2.60 1.16
CA LYS A 120 -23.66 1.54 1.81
C LYS A 120 -23.64 0.22 1.04
N LYS A 121 -23.57 0.25 -0.30
CA LYS A 121 -23.44 -0.94 -1.14
C LYS A 121 -22.02 -1.49 -1.19
N SER A 122 -21.01 -0.61 -1.10
CA SER A 122 -19.60 -0.97 -1.15
C SER A 122 -19.03 -1.33 0.22
N ALA A 123 -19.77 -1.06 1.31
CA ALA A 123 -19.41 -1.55 2.63
C ALA A 123 -19.41 -3.09 2.59
N PRO A 124 -18.26 -3.74 2.84
CA PRO A 124 -18.18 -5.20 2.80
C PRO A 124 -19.23 -5.77 3.76
N PRO A 125 -20.01 -6.79 3.35
CA PRO A 125 -20.97 -7.41 4.24
C PRO A 125 -20.21 -7.85 5.49
N VAL A 126 -20.66 -7.40 6.66
CA VAL A 126 -20.08 -7.84 7.94
C VAL A 126 -20.09 -9.36 7.89
N PRO A 127 -18.93 -10.05 7.93
CA PRO A 127 -18.88 -11.49 7.68
C PRO A 127 -19.37 -12.21 8.92
N ASN A 128 -20.69 -12.14 9.15
CA ASN A 128 -21.36 -12.64 10.35
C ASN A 128 -21.08 -14.13 10.54
N MET A 129 -21.00 -14.91 9.45
CA MET A 129 -20.60 -16.32 9.51
C MET A 129 -19.16 -16.51 9.99
N ALA A 130 -18.20 -15.70 9.50
CA ALA A 130 -16.82 -15.79 9.96
C ALA A 130 -16.66 -15.34 11.43
N ILE A 131 -17.46 -14.36 11.87
CA ILE A 131 -17.50 -13.91 13.26
C ILE A 131 -18.13 -14.99 14.17
N GLU A 132 -19.21 -15.64 13.73
CA GLU A 132 -19.85 -16.73 14.45
C GLU A 132 -18.95 -17.98 14.54
N GLU A 133 -18.26 -18.34 13.47
CA GLU A 133 -17.28 -19.44 13.48
C GLU A 133 -16.12 -19.13 14.42
N ALA A 134 -15.57 -17.91 14.38
CA ALA A 134 -14.54 -17.48 15.31
C ALA A 134 -15.03 -17.52 16.77
N ARG A 135 -16.29 -17.16 17.04
CA ARG A 135 -16.91 -17.28 18.38
C ARG A 135 -17.00 -18.73 18.84
N LYS A 136 -17.48 -19.64 17.99
CA LYS A 136 -17.57 -21.08 18.30
C LYS A 136 -16.21 -21.70 18.58
N ILE A 137 -15.18 -21.33 17.81
CA ILE A 137 -13.81 -21.77 18.05
C ILE A 137 -13.31 -21.27 19.42
N ARG A 138 -13.53 -19.99 19.73
CA ARG A 138 -13.15 -19.40 21.03
C ARG A 138 -13.86 -20.09 22.19
N GLU A 139 -15.15 -20.37 22.07
CA GLU A 139 -15.93 -21.10 23.08
C GLU A 139 -15.41 -22.53 23.27
N THR A 140 -15.08 -23.22 22.18
CA THR A 140 -14.52 -24.58 22.26
C THR A 140 -13.15 -24.60 22.93
N VAL A 141 -12.29 -23.60 22.64
CA VAL A 141 -10.97 -23.46 23.28
C VAL A 141 -11.08 -23.03 24.74
N SER A 142 -12.09 -22.22 25.09
CA SER A 142 -12.32 -21.72 26.45
C SER A 142 -13.12 -22.69 27.33
N ALA A 143 -13.79 -23.68 26.75
CA ALA A 143 -14.49 -24.75 27.46
C ALA A 143 -13.55 -25.89 27.90
N HIS A 144 -12.24 -25.77 27.63
CA HIS A 144 -11.22 -26.70 28.11
C HIS A 144 -10.12 -25.99 28.91
N PRO A 145 -10.48 -25.43 30.06
CA PRO A 145 -9.68 -25.60 31.26
C PRO A 145 -10.58 -26.10 32.38
N ASP A 146 -10.30 -27.33 32.82
CA ASP A 146 -10.55 -27.90 34.15
C ASP A 146 -11.05 -29.34 34.02
N GLY A 147 -10.12 -30.30 34.11
CA GLY A 147 -10.47 -31.68 34.42
C GLY A 147 -9.55 -32.74 33.82
N SER A 148 -8.39 -32.97 34.44
CA SER A 148 -8.00 -34.30 34.96
C SER A 148 -6.51 -34.32 35.34
N GLY A 149 -6.19 -33.71 36.48
CA GLY A 149 -5.21 -34.31 37.36
C GLY A 149 -5.87 -35.50 38.04
N ASP A 150 -5.90 -36.66 37.37
CA ASP A 150 -6.12 -37.94 38.04
C ASP A 150 -4.76 -38.64 38.11
N ALA A 151 -4.00 -38.25 39.13
CA ALA A 151 -2.72 -38.86 39.45
C ALA A 151 -2.98 -40.26 39.98
N ALA A 152 -2.55 -41.25 39.21
CA ALA A 152 -2.42 -42.64 39.62
C ALA A 152 -1.83 -42.74 41.04
N SER A 153 -2.62 -43.32 41.96
CA SER A 153 -2.18 -43.68 43.30
C SER A 153 -1.41 -45.02 43.24
N PRO A 154 -0.13 -45.09 43.67
CA PRO A 154 0.54 -46.34 43.92
C PRO A 154 0.35 -46.77 45.39
N ALA A 155 0.37 -48.09 45.57
CA ALA A 155 0.09 -48.83 46.79
C ALA A 155 1.04 -48.56 47.98
N GLY A 156 0.51 -48.75 49.19
CA GLY A 156 1.22 -49.18 50.41
C GLY A 156 0.20 -49.88 51.31
N ALA A 157 0.25 -51.20 51.56
CA ALA A 157 1.25 -51.99 52.29
C ALA A 157 1.18 -51.79 53.82
N GLU A 158 0.61 -52.82 54.47
CA GLU A 158 0.98 -53.40 55.78
C GLU A 158 0.53 -52.75 57.11
N GLY A 159 0.07 -53.61 58.02
CA GLY A 159 0.32 -53.48 59.47
C GLY A 159 -0.88 -53.22 60.36
#